data_AF-A0A809PWI5-F1
#
_entry.id   AF-A0A809PWI5-F1
#
_cell.length_a   1.000
_cell.length_b   1.000
_cell.length_c   1.000
_cell.angle_alpha   90.00
_cell.angle_beta   90.00
_cell.angle_gamma   90.00
#
_symmetry.space_group_name_H-M   'P 1'
#
loop_
_entity.id
_entity.type
_entity.pdbx_description
1 polymer ?
#
loop_
_entity_poly.entity_id
_entity_poly.type
_entity_poly.pdbx_seq_one_letter_code
_entity_poly.pdbx_strand_id
1 'polypeptide(L)'
;MLLGLSFCHQAQAASASANPADASNKHIYVDQYDLSTNLWGISGAGTNWSETIFTNSTSTMDGAGYKWTGFGGDTSTVKSYPSIRRGASNSQNNPATSGLPYQFGANTKNVDVLWSFATAGYDGTGNIVGTYNHAIDVFFHSSNIWNTSYLKGEIMVIPDSSANSQTAGWGVKDAASFVLDGETWDVWQATMTSNGNSWPVMQFRKRVNARYFNKNLKFFFAEAARRRADVFKSTYYVMTVEAGTEVKSGSGHFYNKNYQVSVY
;
A
#
# COMPACT_ATOMS: atom_id res chain seq x y z
N MET A 1 34.61 28.98 29.51
CA MET A 1 33.27 29.10 28.91
C MET A 1 33.29 28.27 27.62
N LEU A 2 32.90 27.00 27.68
CA LEU A 2 32.83 26.13 26.51
C LEU A 2 31.46 26.33 25.85
N LEU A 3 31.44 26.87 24.63
CA LEU A 3 30.25 26.87 23.79
C LEU A 3 30.09 25.47 23.18
N GLY A 4 29.06 24.76 23.62
CA GLY A 4 28.61 23.53 22.98
C GLY A 4 27.99 23.85 21.63
N LEU A 5 28.64 23.40 20.56
CA LEU A 5 28.05 23.35 19.22
C LEU A 5 26.92 22.31 19.24
N SER A 6 25.69 22.79 19.32
CA SER A 6 24.50 21.95 19.11
C SER A 6 24.44 21.61 17.62
N PHE A 7 24.81 20.38 17.28
CA PHE A 7 24.60 19.85 15.93
C PHE A 7 23.09 19.68 15.72
N CYS A 8 22.44 20.67 15.09
CA CYS A 8 21.14 20.48 14.47
C CYS A 8 21.28 19.33 13.48
N HIS A 9 20.71 18.16 13.80
CA HIS A 9 20.52 17.09 12.83
C HIS A 9 19.53 17.63 11.80
N GLN A 10 20.05 18.09 10.66
CA GLN A 10 19.20 18.39 9.51
C GLN A 10 18.45 17.11 9.16
N ALA A 11 17.13 17.22 9.05
CA ALA A 11 16.29 16.17 8.52
C ALA A 11 16.81 15.84 7.12
N GLN A 12 17.32 14.62 6.92
CA GLN A 12 18.05 14.28 5.71
C GLN A 12 17.03 13.97 4.62
N ALA A 13 16.85 14.90 3.68
CA ALA A 13 16.05 14.64 2.50
C ALA A 13 16.67 13.50 1.70
N ALA A 14 15.87 12.50 1.35
CA ALA A 14 16.28 11.36 0.53
C ALA A 14 15.29 11.16 -0.61
N SER A 15 15.78 10.75 -1.77
CA SER A 15 14.97 10.38 -2.92
C SER A 15 15.63 9.26 -3.69
N ALA A 16 14.81 8.37 -4.28
CA ALA A 16 15.29 7.32 -5.16
C ALA A 16 14.30 7.10 -6.30
N SER A 17 14.82 6.77 -7.48
CA SER A 17 14.03 6.62 -8.70
C SER A 17 14.20 5.27 -9.36
N ALA A 18 13.13 4.78 -9.96
CA ALA A 18 13.11 3.56 -10.79
C ALA A 18 12.44 3.86 -12.13
N ASN A 19 12.80 3.10 -13.16
CA ASN A 19 12.21 3.20 -14.50
C ASN A 19 12.32 1.84 -15.22
N PRO A 20 11.73 1.65 -16.42
CA PRO A 20 11.81 0.36 -17.12
C PRO A 20 13.21 -0.16 -17.41
N ALA A 21 14.21 0.73 -17.57
CA ALA A 21 15.61 0.33 -17.81
C ALA A 21 16.36 -0.02 -16.51
N ASP A 22 15.90 0.48 -15.36
CA ASP A 22 16.36 0.11 -14.02
C ASP A 22 15.14 -0.10 -13.11
N ALA A 23 14.45 -1.23 -13.33
CA ALA A 23 13.23 -1.58 -12.64
C ALA A 23 13.48 -2.20 -11.24
N SER A 24 14.73 -2.21 -10.79
CA SER A 24 15.07 -2.74 -9.47
C SER A 24 14.36 -1.92 -8.39
N ASN A 25 13.77 -2.61 -7.41
CA ASN A 25 13.01 -1.95 -6.37
C ASN A 25 13.92 -1.04 -5.54
N LYS A 26 13.61 0.25 -5.51
CA LYS A 26 14.29 1.23 -4.66
C LYS A 26 13.55 1.38 -3.34
N HIS A 27 14.33 1.60 -2.29
CA HIS A 27 13.88 1.64 -0.91
C HIS A 27 14.43 2.88 -0.19
N ILE A 28 13.61 3.52 0.65
CA ILE A 28 14.03 4.51 1.64
C ILE A 28 13.41 4.09 2.98
N TYR A 29 14.24 3.83 3.98
CA TYR A 29 13.79 3.41 5.30
C TYR A 29 13.63 4.61 6.24
N VAL A 30 12.50 4.66 6.95
CA VAL A 30 12.12 5.72 7.89
C VAL A 30 11.51 5.06 9.10
N ASP A 31 12.22 5.03 10.23
CA ASP A 31 11.84 4.26 11.42
C ASP A 31 11.43 2.80 11.08
N GLN A 32 10.18 2.40 11.38
CA GLN A 32 9.65 1.06 11.10
C GLN A 32 9.04 0.92 9.69
N TYR A 33 9.23 1.91 8.82
CA TYR A 33 8.64 1.95 7.48
C TYR A 33 9.68 1.81 6.36
N ASP A 34 9.28 1.15 5.28
CA ASP A 34 9.99 1.08 4.01
C ASP A 34 9.17 1.79 2.93
N LEU A 35 9.71 2.88 2.38
CA LEU A 35 9.17 3.54 1.21
C LEU A 35 9.73 2.88 -0.04
N SER A 36 8.88 2.26 -0.84
CA SER A 36 9.27 1.40 -1.95
C SER A 36 8.67 1.89 -3.26
N THR A 37 9.42 1.75 -4.36
CA THR A 37 8.93 2.04 -5.72
C THR A 37 8.09 0.89 -6.29
N ASN A 38 8.61 -0.33 -6.22
CA ASN A 38 7.89 -1.55 -6.57
C ASN A 38 7.28 -1.56 -7.99
N LEU A 39 8.15 -1.51 -9.00
CA LEU A 39 7.80 -1.62 -10.43
C LEU A 39 7.53 -3.08 -10.85
N TRP A 40 6.82 -3.84 -10.03
CA TRP A 40 6.62 -5.29 -10.21
C TRP A 40 5.90 -5.65 -11.51
N GLY A 41 5.03 -4.77 -12.00
CA GLY A 41 4.20 -4.98 -13.19
C GLY A 41 4.70 -4.23 -14.43
N ILE A 42 5.92 -3.68 -14.41
CA ILE A 42 6.40 -2.72 -15.42
C ILE A 42 6.53 -3.29 -16.84
N SER A 43 6.41 -4.61 -16.99
CA SER A 43 6.40 -5.27 -18.30
C SER A 43 5.32 -4.66 -19.21
N GLY A 44 5.71 -4.35 -20.45
CA GLY A 44 4.83 -3.77 -21.46
C GLY A 44 4.43 -2.31 -21.22
N ALA A 45 4.95 -1.63 -20.20
CA ALA A 45 4.59 -0.24 -19.87
C ALA A 45 5.09 0.80 -20.89
N GLY A 46 6.07 0.44 -21.75
CA GLY A 46 6.75 1.37 -22.64
C GLY A 46 7.90 2.11 -21.95
N THR A 47 8.52 3.09 -22.62
CA THR A 47 9.74 3.76 -22.14
C THR A 47 9.48 5.05 -21.34
N ASN A 48 8.29 5.63 -21.42
CA ASN A 48 7.94 6.89 -20.75
C ASN A 48 7.43 6.68 -19.33
N TRP A 49 8.05 5.74 -18.61
CA TRP A 49 7.74 5.44 -17.22
C TRP A 49 8.86 5.86 -16.30
N SER A 50 8.49 6.51 -15.21
CA SER A 50 9.40 6.80 -14.11
C SER A 50 8.62 6.84 -12.82
N GLU A 51 9.29 6.47 -11.75
CA GLU A 51 8.77 6.62 -10.41
C GLU A 51 9.87 7.12 -9.50
N THR A 52 9.52 8.01 -8.57
CA THR A 52 10.45 8.55 -7.61
C THR A 52 9.78 8.62 -6.25
N ILE A 53 10.37 7.94 -5.27
CA ILE A 53 10.00 8.03 -3.85
C ILE A 53 10.87 9.10 -3.18
N PHE A 54 10.34 9.78 -2.17
CA PHE A 54 11.08 10.78 -1.41
C PHE A 54 10.59 10.91 0.04
N THR A 55 11.48 11.37 0.91
CA THR A 55 11.19 11.76 2.30
C THR A 55 12.04 12.96 2.69
N ASN A 56 11.58 13.72 3.69
CA ASN A 56 12.34 14.77 4.36
C ASN A 56 12.62 14.43 5.82
N SER A 57 12.37 13.19 6.24
CA SER A 57 12.45 12.76 7.64
C SER A 57 12.99 11.33 7.74
N THR A 58 13.67 11.04 8.85
CA THR A 58 14.16 9.72 9.22
C THR A 58 13.30 9.03 10.29
N SER A 59 12.32 9.73 10.86
CA SER A 59 11.52 9.26 12.00
C SER A 59 10.00 9.31 11.78
N THR A 60 9.53 9.99 10.73
CA THR A 60 8.10 10.07 10.40
C THR A 60 7.90 10.03 8.89
N MET A 61 6.78 9.45 8.48
CA MET A 61 6.34 9.41 7.08
C MET A 61 5.61 10.69 6.64
N ASP A 62 5.42 11.66 7.55
CA ASP A 62 4.79 12.93 7.24
C ASP A 62 5.65 13.73 6.26
N GLY A 63 5.03 14.20 5.17
CA GLY A 63 5.72 14.89 4.09
C GLY A 63 6.51 13.98 3.14
N ALA A 64 6.60 12.68 3.40
CA ALA A 64 7.13 11.71 2.45
C ALA A 64 6.09 11.37 1.37
N GLY A 65 6.54 10.86 0.23
CA GLY A 65 5.65 10.57 -0.88
C GLY A 65 6.34 10.00 -2.09
N TYR A 66 5.66 10.10 -3.22
CA TYR A 66 6.17 9.63 -4.50
C TYR A 66 5.51 10.36 -5.66
N LYS A 67 6.16 10.33 -6.81
CA LYS A 67 5.64 10.84 -8.08
C LYS A 67 5.94 9.87 -9.19
N TRP A 68 5.09 9.85 -10.21
CA TRP A 68 5.24 8.95 -11.34
C TRP A 68 4.86 9.60 -12.66
N THR A 69 5.46 9.09 -13.73
CA THR A 69 5.01 9.26 -15.10
C THR A 69 4.80 7.88 -15.71
N GLY A 70 3.83 7.76 -16.59
CA GLY A 70 3.50 6.48 -17.22
C GLY A 70 2.53 6.65 -18.36
N PHE A 71 3.01 7.19 -19.49
CA PHE A 71 2.20 7.34 -20.70
C PHE A 71 2.64 6.37 -21.80
N GLY A 72 1.67 5.75 -22.47
CA GLY A 72 1.91 4.74 -23.50
C GLY A 72 2.01 3.32 -22.94
N GLY A 73 2.28 2.35 -23.83
CA GLY A 73 2.33 0.92 -23.49
C GLY A 73 0.97 0.32 -23.15
N ASP A 74 0.99 -0.84 -22.50
CA ASP A 74 -0.17 -1.49 -21.93
C ASP A 74 -0.69 -0.71 -20.71
N THR A 75 -1.99 -0.43 -20.70
CA THR A 75 -2.67 0.31 -19.62
C THR A 75 -3.75 -0.52 -18.92
N SER A 76 -3.86 -1.81 -19.27
CA SER A 76 -4.87 -2.73 -18.72
C SER A 76 -4.45 -3.34 -17.37
N THR A 77 -3.14 -3.44 -17.14
CA THR A 77 -2.54 -4.02 -15.93
C THR A 77 -1.79 -2.99 -15.10
N VAL A 78 -1.64 -3.26 -13.80
CA VAL A 78 -0.87 -2.44 -12.86
C VAL A 78 0.62 -2.54 -13.22
N LYS A 79 1.31 -1.40 -13.21
CA LYS A 79 2.73 -1.27 -13.58
C LYS A 79 3.63 -1.04 -12.39
N SER A 80 3.15 -0.30 -11.39
CA SER A 80 3.86 -0.08 -10.14
C SER A 80 2.91 0.01 -8.95
N TYR A 81 3.46 -0.23 -7.76
CA TYR A 81 2.79 0.00 -6.49
C TYR A 81 3.72 0.72 -5.51
N PRO A 82 4.03 2.01 -5.75
CA PRO A 82 4.79 2.82 -4.82
C PRO A 82 4.04 2.88 -3.50
N SER A 83 4.70 2.46 -2.43
CA SER A 83 4.03 2.16 -1.17
C SER A 83 4.92 2.40 0.04
N ILE A 84 4.25 2.66 1.16
CA ILE A 84 4.83 2.68 2.50
C ILE A 84 4.52 1.33 3.14
N ARG A 85 5.54 0.59 3.57
CA ARG A 85 5.39 -0.77 4.09
C ARG A 85 5.77 -0.83 5.57
N ARG A 86 4.91 -1.41 6.39
CA ARG A 86 5.20 -1.74 7.80
C ARG A 86 4.94 -3.21 8.07
N GLY A 87 5.92 -3.90 8.65
CA GLY A 87 5.82 -5.33 8.94
C GLY A 87 6.83 -6.14 8.13
N ALA A 88 6.53 -7.42 7.92
CA ALA A 88 7.50 -8.39 7.44
C ALA A 88 8.04 -8.15 6.02
N SER A 89 7.39 -7.32 5.20
CA SER A 89 7.89 -6.92 3.88
C SER A 89 8.97 -5.84 3.94
N ASN A 90 9.13 -5.16 5.08
CA ASN A 90 10.24 -4.26 5.36
C ASN A 90 11.41 -5.05 5.97
N SER A 91 12.57 -5.06 5.30
CA SER A 91 13.77 -5.76 5.76
C SER A 91 14.34 -5.24 7.10
N GLN A 92 13.98 -4.02 7.50
CA GLN A 92 14.38 -3.38 8.76
C GLN A 92 13.32 -3.47 9.86
N ASN A 93 12.22 -4.20 9.62
CA ASN A 93 11.14 -4.34 10.58
C ASN A 93 11.62 -5.01 11.88
N ASN A 94 11.30 -4.38 13.01
CA ASN A 94 11.41 -5.01 14.32
C ASN A 94 10.02 -5.47 14.79
N PRO A 95 9.73 -6.80 14.83
CA PRO A 95 8.40 -7.29 15.20
C PRO A 95 7.92 -6.85 16.59
N ALA A 96 8.84 -6.65 17.54
CA ALA A 96 8.49 -6.17 18.88
C ALA A 96 8.00 -4.71 18.88
N THR A 97 8.43 -3.92 17.90
CA THR A 97 8.05 -2.50 17.77
C THR A 97 6.86 -2.33 16.81
N SER A 98 6.85 -3.06 15.69
CA SER A 98 5.81 -2.93 14.69
C SER A 98 4.51 -3.64 15.06
N GLY A 99 4.61 -4.69 15.89
CA GLY A 99 3.53 -5.64 16.17
C GLY A 99 3.22 -6.60 15.02
N LEU A 100 4.06 -6.61 13.96
CA LEU A 100 3.90 -7.45 12.77
C LEU A 100 5.18 -8.27 12.49
N PRO A 101 5.05 -9.54 12.07
CA PRO A 101 3.81 -10.28 11.87
C PRO A 101 3.17 -10.75 13.20
N TYR A 102 1.86 -10.96 13.20
CA TYR A 102 1.15 -11.63 14.30
C TYR A 102 0.20 -12.71 13.78
N GLN A 103 -0.03 -13.77 14.57
CA GLN A 103 -0.99 -14.80 14.20
C GLN A 103 -2.41 -14.27 14.30
N PHE A 104 -3.19 -14.38 13.23
CA PHE A 104 -4.54 -13.83 13.11
C PHE A 104 -5.44 -14.30 14.25
N GLY A 105 -5.35 -15.59 14.61
CA GLY A 105 -6.05 -16.16 15.76
C GLY A 105 -7.55 -15.91 15.68
N ALA A 106 -8.12 -15.35 16.74
CA ALA A 106 -9.52 -14.92 16.77
C ALA A 106 -9.73 -13.44 16.35
N ASN A 107 -8.79 -12.86 15.59
CA ASN A 107 -8.78 -11.45 15.19
C ASN A 107 -8.85 -10.49 16.40
N THR A 108 -8.03 -10.76 17.42
CA THR A 108 -8.08 -10.05 18.71
C THR A 108 -7.24 -8.78 18.74
N LYS A 109 -6.30 -8.63 17.79
CA LYS A 109 -5.42 -7.46 17.69
C LYS A 109 -6.12 -6.30 17.00
N ASN A 110 -5.88 -5.10 17.52
CA ASN A 110 -6.23 -3.87 16.82
C ASN A 110 -5.13 -3.54 15.82
N VAL A 111 -5.52 -3.08 14.63
CA VAL A 111 -4.60 -2.58 13.61
C VAL A 111 -5.15 -1.23 13.16
N ASP A 112 -4.84 -0.19 13.93
CA ASP A 112 -5.30 1.16 13.63
C ASP A 112 -4.39 1.78 12.56
N VAL A 113 -5.01 2.32 11.50
CA VAL A 113 -4.30 3.00 10.42
C VAL A 113 -4.84 4.40 10.29
N LEU A 114 -3.93 5.38 10.42
CA LEU A 114 -4.12 6.76 10.02
C LEU A 114 -3.33 6.98 8.75
N TRP A 115 -4.02 7.28 7.66
CA TRP A 115 -3.42 7.62 6.38
C TRP A 115 -4.16 8.80 5.78
N SER A 116 -3.56 9.99 5.83
CA SER A 116 -4.08 11.20 5.20
C SER A 116 -3.07 11.70 4.19
N PHE A 117 -3.55 12.03 3.00
CA PHE A 117 -2.67 12.39 1.90
C PHE A 117 -3.27 13.49 1.03
N ALA A 118 -2.48 13.98 0.11
CA ALA A 118 -3.00 14.70 -1.02
C ALA A 118 -2.23 14.39 -2.30
N THR A 119 -2.87 14.76 -3.40
CA THR A 119 -2.43 14.43 -4.74
C THR A 119 -2.45 15.68 -5.62
N ALA A 120 -1.53 15.70 -6.58
CA ALA A 120 -1.39 16.72 -7.60
C ALA A 120 -0.88 16.10 -8.91
N GLY A 121 -0.76 16.89 -9.96
CA GLY A 121 0.03 16.52 -11.15
C GLY A 121 1.51 16.34 -10.80
N TYR A 122 2.29 15.79 -11.73
CA TYR A 122 3.69 15.38 -11.52
C TYR A 122 4.59 16.44 -10.89
N ASP A 123 4.44 17.69 -11.32
CA ASP A 123 5.22 18.84 -10.88
C ASP A 123 4.69 19.48 -9.58
N GLY A 124 3.68 18.87 -8.95
CA GLY A 124 2.99 19.40 -7.78
C GLY A 124 1.87 20.39 -8.11
N THR A 125 1.55 20.60 -9.39
CA THR A 125 0.47 21.49 -9.83
C THR A 125 -0.67 20.72 -10.49
N GLY A 126 -1.87 21.30 -10.48
CA GLY A 126 -3.04 20.70 -11.13
C GLY A 126 -3.47 19.35 -10.52
N ASN A 127 -4.16 18.54 -11.33
CA ASN A 127 -4.68 17.25 -10.92
C ASN A 127 -3.83 16.10 -11.48
N ILE A 128 -3.77 15.02 -10.70
CA ILE A 128 -3.39 13.68 -11.17
C ILE A 128 -4.19 13.28 -12.40
N VAL A 129 -3.55 12.55 -13.32
CA VAL A 129 -4.17 12.03 -14.55
C VAL A 129 -3.92 10.54 -14.73
N GLY A 130 -4.82 9.87 -15.44
CA GLY A 130 -4.70 8.45 -15.80
C GLY A 130 -5.46 7.50 -14.89
N THR A 131 -5.00 6.24 -14.86
CA THR A 131 -5.70 5.14 -14.20
C THR A 131 -4.87 4.64 -13.02
N TYR A 132 -5.40 4.88 -11.82
CA TYR A 132 -4.76 4.55 -10.56
C TYR A 132 -5.79 4.24 -9.46
N ASN A 133 -5.36 3.56 -8.40
CA ASN A 133 -6.04 3.53 -7.10
C ASN A 133 -5.06 3.85 -5.98
N HIS A 134 -5.56 4.40 -4.87
CA HIS A 134 -4.82 4.50 -3.61
C HIS A 134 -5.34 3.40 -2.69
N ALA A 135 -4.48 2.48 -2.27
CA ALA A 135 -4.88 1.26 -1.59
C ALA A 135 -4.04 1.03 -0.33
N ILE A 136 -4.65 0.37 0.63
CA ILE A 136 -3.97 -0.31 1.73
C ILE A 136 -4.04 -1.81 1.43
N ASP A 137 -2.89 -2.48 1.33
CA ASP A 137 -2.78 -3.91 1.06
C ASP A 137 -2.25 -4.63 2.31
N VAL A 138 -2.93 -5.71 2.69
CA VAL A 138 -2.59 -6.54 3.85
C VAL A 138 -2.47 -7.98 3.42
N PHE A 139 -1.30 -8.57 3.64
CA PHE A 139 -1.01 -9.94 3.25
C PHE A 139 -1.12 -10.93 4.41
N PHE A 140 -1.76 -12.07 4.13
CA PHE A 140 -1.97 -13.18 5.06
C PHE A 140 -1.14 -14.39 4.64
N HIS A 141 -0.29 -14.89 5.54
CA HIS A 141 0.61 -16.01 5.25
C HIS A 141 0.35 -17.22 6.14
N SER A 142 0.66 -18.42 5.65
CA SER A 142 0.64 -19.66 6.46
C SER A 142 1.82 -19.80 7.43
N SER A 143 2.80 -18.91 7.36
CA SER A 143 4.00 -18.87 8.20
C SER A 143 4.32 -17.43 8.56
N ASN A 144 4.99 -17.19 9.68
CA ASN A 144 5.43 -15.86 10.11
C ASN A 144 6.71 -15.37 9.39
N ILE A 145 7.03 -15.97 8.24
CA ILE A 145 8.19 -15.64 7.42
C ILE A 145 7.69 -14.99 6.12
N TRP A 146 8.30 -13.87 5.73
CA TRP A 146 8.02 -13.23 4.45
C TRP A 146 8.58 -14.07 3.30
N ASN A 147 7.69 -14.83 2.66
CA ASN A 147 7.98 -15.61 1.46
C ASN A 147 6.67 -15.81 0.69
N THR A 148 6.66 -15.54 -0.60
CA THR A 148 5.45 -15.59 -1.44
C THR A 148 4.84 -16.99 -1.54
N SER A 149 5.61 -18.06 -1.34
CA SER A 149 5.06 -19.44 -1.27
C SER A 149 4.14 -19.66 -0.06
N TYR A 150 4.30 -18.84 0.99
CA TYR A 150 3.44 -18.85 2.17
C TYR A 150 2.26 -17.91 2.05
N LEU A 151 2.16 -17.09 0.99
CA LEU A 151 1.01 -16.22 0.78
C LEU A 151 -0.26 -17.06 0.60
N LYS A 152 -1.32 -16.69 1.32
CA LYS A 152 -2.62 -17.38 1.31
C LYS A 152 -3.80 -16.46 1.07
N GLY A 153 -3.66 -15.17 1.31
CA GLY A 153 -4.71 -14.20 1.02
C GLY A 153 -4.22 -12.77 1.13
N GLU A 154 -4.99 -11.87 0.55
CA GLU A 154 -4.74 -10.44 0.59
C GLU A 154 -6.06 -9.69 0.79
N ILE A 155 -5.99 -8.60 1.56
CA ILE A 155 -7.07 -7.65 1.72
C ILE A 155 -6.58 -6.30 1.21
N MET A 156 -7.29 -5.75 0.22
CA MET A 156 -7.08 -4.40 -0.29
C MET A 156 -8.19 -3.48 0.21
N VAL A 157 -7.85 -2.30 0.74
CA VAL A 157 -8.79 -1.27 1.18
C VAL A 157 -8.50 0.02 0.40
N ILE A 158 -9.43 0.42 -0.46
CA ILE A 158 -9.24 1.50 -1.44
C ILE A 158 -10.11 2.70 -1.07
N PRO A 159 -9.55 3.71 -0.37
CA PRO A 159 -10.28 4.93 -0.02
C PRO A 159 -10.45 5.91 -1.20
N ASP A 160 -9.56 5.93 -2.20
CA ASP A 160 -9.62 6.83 -3.36
C ASP A 160 -9.13 6.13 -4.62
N SER A 161 -9.75 6.44 -5.77
CA SER A 161 -9.45 5.76 -7.03
C SER A 161 -10.00 6.51 -8.25
N SER A 162 -9.30 6.40 -9.38
CA SER A 162 -9.86 6.78 -10.67
C SER A 162 -11.04 5.87 -11.07
N ALA A 163 -11.94 6.36 -11.94
CA ALA A 163 -13.14 5.60 -12.33
C ALA A 163 -12.83 4.20 -12.89
N ASN A 164 -11.79 4.09 -13.70
CA ASN A 164 -11.42 2.86 -14.43
C ASN A 164 -10.25 2.10 -13.76
N SER A 165 -10.01 2.31 -12.47
CA SER A 165 -8.89 1.71 -11.74
C SER A 165 -8.98 0.18 -11.61
N GLN A 166 -10.14 -0.42 -11.84
CA GLN A 166 -10.35 -1.85 -11.68
C GLN A 166 -9.54 -2.66 -12.71
N THR A 167 -8.75 -3.63 -12.25
CA THR A 167 -7.96 -4.54 -13.10
C THR A 167 -8.82 -5.61 -13.75
N ALA A 168 -8.45 -6.05 -14.95
CA ALA A 168 -9.09 -7.22 -15.54
C ALA A 168 -8.90 -8.43 -14.60
N GLY A 169 -9.92 -9.28 -14.47
CA GLY A 169 -9.88 -10.46 -13.59
C GLY A 169 -10.56 -10.30 -12.23
N TRP A 170 -11.02 -9.08 -11.87
CA TRP A 170 -11.95 -8.93 -10.75
C TRP A 170 -13.30 -9.56 -11.09
N GLY A 171 -13.84 -10.36 -10.15
CA GLY A 171 -15.16 -10.96 -10.29
C GLY A 171 -16.29 -9.93 -10.26
N VAL A 172 -17.53 -10.42 -10.21
CA VAL A 172 -18.71 -9.56 -10.02
C VAL A 172 -18.67 -8.93 -8.63
N LYS A 173 -19.09 -7.66 -8.54
CA LYS A 173 -19.28 -6.98 -7.25
C LYS A 173 -20.21 -7.80 -6.36
N ASP A 174 -19.82 -8.01 -5.10
CA ASP A 174 -20.69 -8.68 -4.12
C ASP A 174 -21.99 -7.89 -3.94
N ALA A 175 -23.11 -8.60 -3.82
CA ALA A 175 -24.43 -7.97 -3.67
C ALA A 175 -24.55 -7.14 -2.38
N ALA A 176 -23.93 -7.60 -1.29
CA ALA A 176 -23.91 -6.89 -0.02
C ALA A 176 -22.64 -6.04 0.11
N SER A 177 -22.80 -4.73 0.26
CA SER A 177 -21.72 -3.83 0.66
C SER A 177 -21.34 -4.02 2.13
N PHE A 178 -20.12 -3.62 2.48
CA PHE A 178 -19.68 -3.48 3.86
C PHE A 178 -19.91 -2.04 4.33
N VAL A 179 -20.46 -1.86 5.53
CA VAL A 179 -20.70 -0.54 6.12
C VAL A 179 -19.93 -0.44 7.43
N LEU A 180 -19.14 0.62 7.58
CA LEU A 180 -18.33 0.87 8.77
C LEU A 180 -18.31 2.38 9.05
N ASP A 181 -18.80 2.76 10.23
CA ASP A 181 -18.94 4.15 10.70
C ASP A 181 -19.68 5.06 9.70
N GLY A 182 -20.75 4.55 9.09
CA GLY A 182 -21.54 5.28 8.09
C GLY A 182 -20.90 5.35 6.69
N GLU A 183 -19.68 4.86 6.52
CA GLU A 183 -19.05 4.75 5.21
C GLU A 183 -19.41 3.43 4.55
N THR A 184 -19.75 3.48 3.26
CA THR A 184 -20.08 2.28 2.49
C THR A 184 -18.94 1.88 1.56
N TRP A 185 -18.62 0.59 1.61
CA TRP A 185 -17.56 -0.05 0.85
C TRP A 185 -18.18 -1.12 -0.05
N ASP A 186 -17.99 -0.97 -1.35
CA ASP A 186 -18.28 -2.03 -2.29
C ASP A 186 -17.20 -3.11 -2.18
N VAL A 187 -17.60 -4.38 -2.32
CA VAL A 187 -16.72 -5.54 -2.07
C VAL A 187 -16.58 -6.35 -3.35
N TRP A 188 -15.35 -6.73 -3.68
CA TRP A 188 -15.03 -7.65 -4.77
C TRP A 188 -14.09 -8.73 -4.30
N GLN A 189 -14.10 -9.84 -5.03
CA GLN A 189 -13.20 -10.95 -4.83
C GLN A 189 -12.54 -11.31 -6.16
N ALA A 190 -11.27 -11.69 -6.10
CA ALA A 190 -10.50 -12.16 -7.23
C ALA A 190 -9.46 -13.19 -6.80
N THR A 191 -8.77 -13.73 -7.79
CA THR A 191 -7.50 -14.43 -7.59
C THR A 191 -6.43 -13.62 -8.31
N MET A 192 -5.41 -13.19 -7.57
CA MET A 192 -4.24 -12.53 -8.14
C MET A 192 -3.18 -13.57 -8.48
N THR A 193 -2.37 -13.28 -9.50
CA THR A 193 -1.22 -14.08 -9.90
C THR A 193 -0.03 -13.18 -10.18
N SER A 194 1.09 -13.42 -9.49
CA SER A 194 2.35 -12.71 -9.73
C SER A 194 3.53 -13.62 -9.44
N ASN A 195 4.56 -13.55 -10.29
CA ASN A 195 5.81 -14.31 -10.14
C ASN A 195 5.59 -15.81 -9.84
N GLY A 196 4.65 -16.45 -10.55
CA GLY A 196 4.31 -17.86 -10.40
C GLY A 196 3.52 -18.23 -9.13
N ASN A 197 3.18 -17.26 -8.29
CA ASN A 197 2.34 -17.46 -7.11
C ASN A 197 0.93 -16.93 -7.38
N SER A 198 -0.08 -17.62 -6.85
CA SER A 198 -1.48 -17.25 -7.01
C SER A 198 -2.20 -17.31 -5.67
N TRP A 199 -2.99 -16.27 -5.35
CA TRP A 199 -3.68 -16.17 -4.08
C TRP A 199 -5.03 -15.43 -4.21
N PRO A 200 -6.02 -15.76 -3.35
CA PRO A 200 -7.28 -15.04 -3.28
C PRO A 200 -7.09 -13.63 -2.70
N VAL A 201 -7.80 -12.66 -3.26
CA VAL A 201 -7.79 -11.26 -2.83
C VAL A 201 -9.20 -10.76 -2.62
N MET A 202 -9.42 -10.01 -1.53
CA MET A 202 -10.66 -9.30 -1.28
C MET A 202 -10.41 -7.79 -1.28
N GLN A 203 -11.17 -7.06 -2.09
CA GLN A 203 -11.08 -5.61 -2.19
C GLN A 203 -12.30 -4.94 -1.59
N PHE A 204 -12.06 -3.96 -0.72
CA PHE A 204 -13.04 -3.05 -0.18
C PHE A 204 -12.81 -1.67 -0.80
N ARG A 205 -13.66 -1.24 -1.73
CA ARG A 205 -13.56 0.08 -2.36
C ARG A 205 -14.59 1.03 -1.79
N LYS A 206 -14.14 2.17 -1.29
CA LYS A 206 -15.05 3.20 -0.76
C LYS A 206 -15.94 3.72 -1.89
N ARG A 207 -17.25 3.83 -1.65
CA ARG A 207 -18.19 4.36 -2.66
C ARG A 207 -17.97 5.85 -2.95
N VAL A 208 -17.61 6.59 -1.91
CA VAL A 208 -17.30 8.02 -2.01
C VAL A 208 -15.83 8.18 -1.72
N ASN A 209 -15.06 8.53 -2.76
CA ASN A 209 -13.62 8.70 -2.65
C ASN A 209 -13.26 9.69 -1.53
N ALA A 210 -12.22 9.35 -0.78
CA ALA A 210 -11.69 10.16 0.30
C ALA A 210 -10.16 10.09 0.29
N ARG A 211 -9.50 11.25 0.36
CA ARG A 211 -8.03 11.35 0.50
C ARG A 211 -7.55 11.14 1.93
N TYR A 212 -8.25 10.27 2.65
CA TYR A 212 -7.92 9.87 4.01
C TYR A 212 -8.53 8.51 4.35
N PHE A 213 -7.88 7.81 5.28
CA PHE A 213 -8.32 6.61 5.96
C PHE A 213 -7.93 6.73 7.43
N ASN A 214 -8.90 6.63 8.34
CA ASN A 214 -8.65 6.62 9.78
C ASN A 214 -9.56 5.56 10.41
N LYS A 215 -9.15 4.30 10.35
CA LYS A 215 -9.95 3.16 10.78
C LYS A 215 -9.07 2.03 11.29
N ASN A 216 -9.71 1.13 12.03
CA ASN A 216 -9.09 -0.12 12.46
C ASN A 216 -9.33 -1.20 11.40
N LEU A 217 -8.25 -1.75 10.85
CA LEU A 217 -8.31 -2.80 9.84
C LEU A 217 -8.90 -4.11 10.36
N LYS A 218 -8.96 -4.34 11.69
CA LYS A 218 -9.58 -5.54 12.25
C LYS A 218 -11.03 -5.75 11.79
N PHE A 219 -11.77 -4.66 11.53
CA PHE A 219 -13.15 -4.74 11.06
C PHE A 219 -13.24 -5.22 9.62
N PHE A 220 -12.28 -4.80 8.78
CA PHE A 220 -12.14 -5.31 7.42
C PHE A 220 -11.70 -6.78 7.44
N PHE A 221 -10.81 -7.16 8.36
CA PHE A 221 -10.39 -8.56 8.53
C PHE A 221 -11.55 -9.46 8.97
N ALA A 222 -12.38 -8.98 9.91
CA ALA A 222 -13.57 -9.70 10.36
C ALA A 222 -14.56 -9.90 9.21
N GLU A 223 -14.80 -8.85 8.42
CA GLU A 223 -15.70 -8.95 7.27
C GLU A 223 -15.16 -9.88 6.17
N ALA A 224 -13.85 -9.82 5.92
CA ALA A 224 -13.18 -10.71 4.97
C ALA A 224 -13.26 -12.17 5.42
N ALA A 225 -12.96 -12.46 6.68
CA ALA A 225 -13.07 -13.80 7.25
C ALA A 225 -14.53 -14.32 7.29
N ARG A 226 -15.51 -13.43 7.52
CA ARG A 226 -16.93 -13.80 7.45
C ARG A 226 -17.33 -14.24 6.04
N ARG A 227 -16.81 -13.59 5.00
CA ARG A 227 -17.10 -13.91 3.59
C ARG A 227 -16.27 -15.08 3.06
N ARG A 228 -15.04 -15.23 3.53
CA ARG A 228 -14.03 -16.20 3.05
C ARG A 228 -13.25 -16.83 4.19
N ALA A 229 -13.96 -17.58 5.04
CA ALA A 229 -13.38 -18.34 6.14
C ALA A 229 -12.39 -19.43 5.67
N ASP A 230 -12.49 -19.84 4.39
CA ASP A 230 -11.54 -20.73 3.72
C ASP A 230 -10.17 -20.06 3.44
N VAL A 231 -10.14 -18.73 3.36
CA VAL A 231 -8.95 -17.94 3.02
C VAL A 231 -8.33 -17.32 4.27
N PHE A 232 -9.13 -16.63 5.09
CA PHE A 232 -8.65 -15.86 6.23
C PHE A 232 -8.75 -16.69 7.52
N LYS A 233 -7.89 -17.71 7.62
CA LYS A 233 -7.89 -18.69 8.72
C LYS A 233 -7.20 -18.15 9.97
N SER A 234 -7.69 -18.56 11.14
CA SER A 234 -7.09 -18.24 12.43
C SER A 234 -5.64 -18.68 12.59
N THR A 235 -5.22 -19.70 11.86
CA THR A 235 -3.85 -20.22 11.89
C THR A 235 -2.86 -19.40 11.05
N TYR A 236 -3.34 -18.50 10.19
CA TYR A 236 -2.51 -17.64 9.35
C TYR A 236 -2.00 -16.41 10.10
N TYR A 237 -1.03 -15.74 9.52
CA TYR A 237 -0.36 -14.56 10.07
C TYR A 237 -0.71 -13.34 9.24
N VAL A 238 -1.04 -12.24 9.92
CA VAL A 238 -1.08 -10.91 9.30
C VAL A 238 0.36 -10.42 9.23
N MET A 239 0.86 -10.20 8.01
CA MET A 239 2.30 -10.04 7.79
C MET A 239 2.76 -8.60 7.72
N THR A 240 2.02 -7.79 6.98
CA THR A 240 2.41 -6.42 6.64
C THR A 240 1.16 -5.59 6.35
N VAL A 241 1.31 -4.29 6.52
CA VAL A 241 0.35 -3.28 6.05
C VAL A 241 1.14 -2.38 5.10
N GLU A 242 0.73 -2.37 3.83
CA GLU A 242 1.30 -1.52 2.80
C GLU A 242 0.27 -0.47 2.40
N ALA A 243 0.64 0.80 2.31
CA ALA A 243 -0.25 1.86 1.81
C ALA A 243 0.41 2.57 0.63
N GLY A 244 -0.23 2.55 -0.53
CA GLY A 244 0.40 2.99 -1.77
C GLY A 244 -0.58 3.34 -2.88
N THR A 245 -0.04 3.45 -4.09
CA THR A 245 -0.83 3.71 -5.30
C THR A 245 -0.58 2.63 -6.33
N GLU A 246 -1.58 1.83 -6.71
CA GLU A 246 -1.42 1.01 -7.91
C GLU A 246 -1.61 1.89 -9.14
N VAL A 247 -0.56 1.99 -9.97
CA VAL A 247 -0.57 2.82 -11.18
C VAL A 247 -0.64 1.93 -12.41
N LYS A 248 -1.62 2.15 -13.29
CA LYS A 248 -1.67 1.53 -14.62
C LYS A 248 -1.21 2.47 -15.73
N SER A 249 -1.50 3.75 -15.58
CA SER A 249 -1.14 4.78 -16.55
C SER A 249 -1.31 6.18 -15.97
N GLY A 250 -0.76 7.16 -16.69
CA GLY A 250 -0.87 8.57 -16.41
C GLY A 250 0.28 9.10 -15.57
N SER A 251 0.00 10.13 -14.79
CA SER A 251 1.03 10.85 -14.06
C SER A 251 0.45 11.56 -12.86
N GLY A 252 1.23 11.59 -11.79
CA GLY A 252 0.79 12.18 -10.54
C GLY A 252 1.91 12.34 -9.54
N HIS A 253 1.56 13.05 -8.48
CA HIS A 253 2.37 13.27 -7.30
C HIS A 253 1.49 13.01 -6.09
N PHE A 254 1.97 12.17 -5.18
CA PHE A 254 1.34 11.80 -3.93
C PHE A 254 2.23 12.27 -2.77
N TYR A 255 1.65 12.89 -1.76
CA TYR A 255 2.34 13.24 -0.52
C TYR A 255 1.50 12.89 0.70
N ASN A 256 2.14 12.28 1.69
CA ASN A 256 1.54 12.00 2.98
C ASN A 256 1.47 13.27 3.80
N LYS A 257 0.28 13.56 4.34
CA LYS A 257 0.10 14.54 5.40
C LYS A 257 0.33 13.91 6.76
N ASN A 258 -0.25 12.71 6.95
CA ASN A 258 -0.08 11.89 8.15
C ASN A 258 -0.07 10.42 7.73
N TYR A 259 0.89 9.64 8.21
CA TYR A 259 0.83 8.18 8.08
C TYR A 259 1.32 7.45 9.34
N GLN A 260 0.45 6.60 9.88
CA GLN A 260 0.75 5.79 11.04
C GLN A 260 -0.02 4.47 11.00
N VAL A 261 0.65 3.39 11.39
CA VAL A 261 0.05 2.09 11.66
C VAL A 261 0.40 1.68 13.09
N SER A 262 -0.61 1.32 13.88
CA SER A 262 -0.44 0.87 15.27
C SER A 262 -1.08 -0.49 15.47
N VAL A 263 -0.31 -1.45 16.00
CA VAL A 263 -0.76 -2.82 16.27
C VAL A 263 -0.62 -3.13 17.75
N TYR A 264 -1.73 -3.52 18.41
CA TYR A 264 -1.77 -3.80 19.85
C TYR A 264 -2.77 -4.89 20.22
#